data_AF-A0A3G8GUX0-F1
#
_entry.id   AF-A0A3G8GUX0-F1
#
_cell.length_a   1.000
_cell.length_b   1.000
_cell.length_c   1.000
_cell.angle_alpha   90.00
_cell.angle_beta   90.00
_cell.angle_gamma   90.00
#
_symmetry.space_group_name_H-M   'P 1'
#
loop_
_entity.id
_entity.type
_entity.pdbx_description
1 polymer ?
#
loop_
_entity_poly.entity_id
_entity_poly.type
_entity_poly.pdbx_seq_one_letter_code
_entity_poly.pdbx_strand_id
1 'polypeptide(L)'
;MNVPDAQGDAPAQALPQDFEAALGELEALVAMMEDGSMPLESSLAAYRRGVDLVRVCQDRLARAEQQVRVLEGELLRPFEEAGD
;
A
#
# COMPACT_ATOMS: atom_id res chain seq x y z
N MET A 1 8.23 -45.28 5.25
CA MET A 1 7.20 -44.30 4.89
C MET A 1 7.43 -43.08 5.76
N ASN A 2 8.28 -42.14 5.34
CA ASN A 2 8.48 -40.89 6.07
C ASN A 2 7.76 -39.80 5.27
N VAL A 3 6.72 -39.22 5.85
CA VAL A 3 6.03 -38.05 5.32
C VAL A 3 6.84 -36.86 5.83
N PRO A 4 7.61 -36.14 4.99
CA PRO A 4 8.25 -34.92 5.45
C PRO A 4 7.15 -33.88 5.69
N ASP A 5 7.17 -33.31 6.89
CA ASP A 5 6.33 -32.20 7.34
C ASP A 5 6.14 -31.15 6.26
N ALA A 6 4.87 -30.86 5.97
CA ALA A 6 4.46 -29.67 5.26
C ALA A 6 4.92 -28.44 6.06
N GLN A 7 5.99 -27.80 5.58
CA GLN A 7 6.48 -26.53 6.11
C GLN A 7 5.44 -25.44 5.85
N GLY A 8 4.49 -25.29 6.77
CA GLY A 8 3.53 -24.20 6.82
C GLY A 8 3.99 -23.13 7.81
N ASP A 9 5.01 -22.36 7.45
CA ASP A 9 5.30 -21.08 8.09
C ASP A 9 6.09 -20.21 7.09
N ALA A 10 5.38 -19.61 6.14
CA ALA A 10 5.96 -18.57 5.31
C ALA A 10 6.07 -17.30 6.18
N PRO A 11 7.21 -16.59 6.17
CA PRO A 11 7.40 -15.42 7.01
C PRO A 11 6.31 -14.39 6.72
N ALA A 12 5.67 -13.88 7.76
CA ALA A 12 4.77 -12.75 7.68
C ALA A 12 5.55 -11.54 7.13
N GLN A 13 5.54 -11.37 5.81
CA GLN A 13 6.29 -10.32 5.13
C GLN A 13 5.78 -8.97 5.63
N ALA A 14 6.68 -8.14 6.14
CA ALA A 14 6.36 -6.82 6.67
C ALA A 14 5.67 -5.97 5.59
N LEU A 15 4.71 -5.15 6.01
CA LEU A 15 3.97 -4.29 5.10
C LEU A 15 4.91 -3.20 4.54
N PRO A 16 4.98 -3.01 3.22
CA PRO A 16 5.75 -1.92 2.64
C PRO A 16 5.29 -0.57 3.20
N GLN A 17 6.24 0.32 3.43
CA GLN A 17 5.96 1.68 3.90
C GLN A 17 6.06 2.68 2.75
N ASP A 18 6.61 2.33 1.60
CA ASP A 18 6.77 3.24 0.47
C ASP A 18 5.65 3.03 -0.56
N PHE A 19 5.21 4.13 -1.19
CA PHE A 19 4.07 4.09 -2.12
C PHE A 19 4.33 3.15 -3.30
N GLU A 20 5.49 3.28 -3.97
CA GLU A 20 5.82 2.46 -5.14
C GLU A 20 5.91 0.97 -4.79
N ALA A 21 6.49 0.64 -3.63
CA ALA A 21 6.57 -0.73 -3.16
C ALA A 21 5.20 -1.31 -2.80
N ALA A 22 4.35 -0.54 -2.10
CA ALA A 22 3.00 -0.96 -1.75
C ALA A 22 2.12 -1.15 -2.99
N LEU A 23 2.24 -0.26 -3.97
CA LEU A 23 1.51 -0.35 -5.23
C LEU A 23 1.96 -1.55 -6.08
N GLY A 24 3.26 -1.75 -6.25
CA GLY A 24 3.78 -2.87 -7.03
C GLY A 24 3.41 -4.23 -6.41
N GLU A 25 3.40 -4.31 -5.07
CA GLU A 25 2.94 -5.51 -4.39
C GLU A 25 1.42 -5.73 -4.55
N LEU A 26 0.63 -4.66 -4.49
CA LEU A 26 -0.81 -4.73 -4.71
C LEU A 26 -1.15 -5.22 -6.13
N GLU A 27 -0.45 -4.70 -7.14
CA GLU A 27 -0.61 -5.13 -8.54
C GLU A 27 -0.27 -6.62 -8.72
N ALA A 28 0.85 -7.07 -8.14
CA ALA A 28 1.22 -8.47 -8.16
C ALA A 28 0.19 -9.37 -7.47
N LEU A 29 -0.32 -8.93 -6.32
CA LEU A 29 -1.35 -9.64 -5.56
C LEU A 29 -2.65 -9.75 -6.35
N VAL A 30 -3.10 -8.65 -6.98
CA VAL A 30 -4.30 -8.64 -7.82
C VAL A 30 -4.13 -9.58 -9.01
N ALA A 31 -2.99 -9.54 -9.70
CA ALA A 31 -2.71 -10.44 -10.82
C ALA A 31 -2.78 -11.93 -10.39
N MET A 32 -2.29 -12.27 -9.20
CA MET A 32 -2.41 -13.62 -8.65
C MET A 32 -3.86 -14.00 -8.30
N MET A 33 -4.67 -13.05 -7.84
CA MET A 33 -6.09 -13.30 -7.57
C MET A 33 -6.90 -13.51 -8.85
N GLU A 34 -6.55 -12.81 -9.93
CA GLU A 34 -7.20 -12.92 -11.24
C GLU A 34 -6.91 -14.24 -11.96
N ASP A 35 -5.76 -14.87 -11.69
CA ASP A 35 -5.41 -16.20 -12.22
C ASP A 35 -6.38 -17.30 -11.74
N GLY A 36 -7.06 -17.09 -10.62
CA GLY A 36 -8.14 -17.98 -10.15
C GLY A 36 -7.70 -19.36 -9.66
N SER A 37 -6.40 -19.66 -9.66
CA SER A 37 -5.82 -20.90 -9.12
C SER A 37 -5.67 -20.89 -7.59
N MET A 38 -6.04 -19.78 -6.94
CA MET A 38 -5.83 -19.57 -5.51
C MET A 38 -6.91 -20.25 -4.65
N PRO A 39 -6.52 -21.05 -3.63
CA PRO A 39 -7.46 -21.59 -2.64
C PRO A 39 -8.19 -20.48 -1.87
N LEU A 40 -9.41 -20.76 -1.41
CA LEU A 40 -10.26 -19.78 -0.69
C LEU A 40 -9.54 -19.11 0.49
N GLU A 41 -8.83 -19.87 1.31
CA GLU A 41 -8.10 -19.36 2.47
C GLU A 41 -6.98 -18.40 2.06
N SER A 42 -6.25 -18.75 1.00
CA SER A 42 -5.23 -17.88 0.40
C SER A 42 -5.85 -16.62 -0.20
N SER A 43 -7.01 -16.72 -0.85
CA SER A 43 -7.73 -15.57 -1.42
C SER A 43 -8.20 -14.60 -0.33
N LEU A 44 -8.64 -15.09 0.83
CA LEU A 44 -8.98 -14.25 1.97
C LEU A 44 -7.76 -13.57 2.58
N ALA A 45 -6.63 -14.28 2.67
CA ALA A 45 -5.36 -13.70 3.12
C ALA A 45 -4.85 -12.62 2.15
N ALA A 46 -4.90 -12.89 0.85
CA ALA A 46 -4.55 -11.96 -0.22
C ALA A 46 -5.43 -10.71 -0.16
N TYR A 47 -6.75 -10.88 -0.02
CA TYR A 47 -7.67 -9.76 0.13
C TYR A 47 -7.32 -8.86 1.33
N ARG A 48 -7.08 -9.46 2.50
CA ARG A 48 -6.72 -8.70 3.71
C ARG A 48 -5.42 -7.93 3.53
N ARG A 49 -4.41 -8.57 2.93
CA ARG A 49 -3.14 -7.92 2.60
C ARG A 49 -3.33 -6.78 1.58
N GLY A 50 -4.15 -6.98 0.56
CA GLY A 50 -4.51 -5.96 -0.41
C GLY A 50 -5.17 -4.72 0.25
N VAL A 51 -6.07 -4.92 1.21
CA VAL A 51 -6.67 -3.82 1.98
C VAL A 51 -5.61 -3.03 2.75
N ASP A 52 -4.66 -3.71 3.38
CA ASP A 52 -3.59 -3.05 4.12
C ASP A 52 -2.63 -2.28 3.18
N LEU A 53 -2.31 -2.84 2.00
CA LEU A 53 -1.51 -2.15 0.98
C LEU A 53 -2.22 -0.90 0.44
N VAL A 54 -3.53 -0.98 0.16
CA VAL A 54 -4.33 0.18 -0.28
C VAL A 54 -4.32 1.29 0.78
N ARG A 55 -4.41 0.93 2.07
CA ARG A 55 -4.32 1.91 3.16
C ARG A 55 -2.98 2.64 3.17
N VAL A 56 -1.87 1.91 3.01
CA VAL A 56 -0.53 2.53 2.91
C VAL A 56 -0.49 3.52 1.74
N CYS A 57 -1.00 3.12 0.57
CA CYS A 57 -1.03 4.00 -0.60
C CYS A 57 -1.83 5.28 -0.34
N GLN A 58 -3.03 5.16 0.24
CA GLN A 58 -3.88 6.30 0.59
C GLN A 58 -3.20 7.23 1.60
N ASP A 59 -2.57 6.68 2.65
CA ASP A 59 -1.86 7.47 3.65
C ASP A 59 -0.69 8.24 3.05
N ARG A 60 0.03 7.64 2.09
CA ARG A 60 1.14 8.31 1.40
C ARG A 60 0.65 9.43 0.49
N LEU A 61 -0.43 9.20 -0.25
CA LEU A 61 -1.06 10.24 -1.07
C LEU A 61 -1.58 11.40 -0.23
N ALA A 62 -2.26 11.12 0.89
CA ALA A 62 -2.78 12.14 1.79
C ALA A 62 -1.67 13.01 2.38
N ARG A 63 -0.52 12.40 2.74
CA ARG A 63 0.66 13.15 3.20
C ARG A 63 1.25 14.04 2.12
N ALA A 64 1.39 13.53 0.90
CA ALA A 64 1.89 14.31 -0.22
C ALA A 64 0.97 15.50 -0.53
N GLU A 65 -0.34 15.26 -0.57
CA GLU A 65 -1.35 16.32 -0.78
C GLU A 65 -1.29 17.39 0.32
N GLN A 66 -1.11 16.98 1.58
CA GLN A 66 -0.94 17.92 2.68
C GLN A 66 0.32 18.77 2.54
N GLN A 67 1.43 18.18 2.09
CA GLN A 67 2.67 18.92 1.86
C GLN A 67 2.50 19.94 0.73
N VAL A 68 1.85 19.56 -0.36
CA VAL A 68 1.54 20.48 -1.47
C VAL A 68 0.71 21.66 -0.98
N ARG A 69 -0.37 21.42 -0.22
CA ARG A 69 -1.21 22.49 0.34
C ARG A 69 -0.43 23.47 1.22
N VAL A 70 0.48 22.97 2.06
CA VAL A 70 1.32 23.82 2.91
C VAL A 70 2.23 24.69 2.07
N LEU A 71 2.87 24.12 1.04
CA LEU A 71 3.74 24.86 0.13
C LEU A 71 2.98 25.93 -0.67
N GLU A 72 1.77 25.61 -1.13
CA GLU A 72 0.90 26.59 -1.81
C GLU A 72 0.50 27.74 -0.88
N GLY A 73 0.11 27.45 0.36
CA GLY A 73 -0.21 28.48 1.36
C GLY A 73 1.01 29.33 1.76
N GLU A 74 2.19 28.73 1.83
CA GLU A 74 3.45 29.45 2.03
C GLU A 74 3.83 30.34 0.86
N LEU A 75 3.58 29.88 -0.36
CA LEU A 75 3.85 30.66 -1.57
C LEU A 75 2.88 31.84 -1.72
N LEU A 76 1.64 31.72 -1.24
CA LEU A 76 0.63 32.77 -1.31
C LEU A 76 0.78 33.86 -0.23
N ARG A 77 1.31 33.53 0.95
CA ARG A 77 1.51 34.49 2.07
C ARG A 77 2.25 35.79 1.68
N PRO A 78 3.37 35.75 0.94
CA PRO A 78 4.10 36.97 0.53
C PRO A 78 3.30 37.90 -0.40
N PHE A 79 2.29 37.38 -1.11
CA PHE A 79 1.48 38.18 -2.03
C PHE A 79 0.28 38.86 -1.35
N GLU A 80 -0.18 38.35 -0.19
CA GLU A 80 -1.23 38.99 0.60
C GLU A 80 -0.70 40.15 1.46
N GLU A 81 0.54 40.07 1.94
CA GLU A 81 1.16 41.13 2.75
C GLU A 81 1.63 42.35 1.93
N ALA A 82 1.77 42.21 0.61
CA ALA A 82 2.22 43.28 -0.29
C ALA A 82 1.06 44.13 -0.87
N GLY A 83 -0.17 43.91 -0.40
CA GLY A 83 -1.40 44.50 -0.96
C GLY A 83 -2.14 45.52 -0.09
N ASP A 84 -1.60 45.93 1.07
CA ASP A 84 -2.16 47.00 1.93
C ASP A 84 -1.33 48.30 1.83
#